data_AF-A0A8S1ALX7-F1
#
_entry.id   AF-A0A8S1ALX7-F1
#
_cell.length_a   1.000
_cell.length_b   1.000
_cell.length_c   1.000
_cell.angle_alpha   90.00
_cell.angle_beta   90.00
_cell.angle_gamma   90.00
#
_symmetry.space_group_name_H-M   'P 1'
#
loop_
_entity.id
_entity.type
_entity.pdbx_description
1 polymer ?
#
loop_
_entity_poly.entity_id
_entity_poly.type
_entity_poly.pdbx_seq_one_letter_code
_entity_poly.pdbx_strand_id
1 'polypeptide(L)'
;MYIIYFMLVLVTSVCGQKEGDTCTDQYTTAAGICKPVEVCETAKQDLQESGIQPTFCSPTVSGNAVVCCRDGLKIFDTPATARTRDFPSWGFEEGKRISEKKCEEYSRGVVKRVDYLLLLVKPEIFSISVDKCDNRPVSLPAQIAELGEFPHMVALGWKDLTKKYKFKCGGSLISERFVLTVAQCSRVIPTKEDPPDSDQPVVVRLGDLNLDDSVKDGVTPVDVPIRHFHTHPDYRPPKRYNDIGLVELERDVEFNSYIRPACLWTSPDLSGYDKVITTGWSLINRNKTDHEKYLQKASINLIENNYCNSFITSKRMGLNDSQMCAGELNQEWDSCLNESGSPLQVASKENLCIFYVLGITSFGKPCATYTSPAVFTRVSSYLDWIEGIVWLGK
;
A
#
# COMPACT_ATOMS: atom_id res chain seq x y z
N MET A 1 -28.53 51.40 -12.26
CA MET A 1 -29.02 50.74 -11.03
C MET A 1 -27.86 49.90 -10.51
N TYR A 2 -27.22 50.41 -9.46
CA TYR A 2 -26.03 49.85 -8.82
C TYR A 2 -26.40 48.68 -7.93
N ILE A 3 -25.69 47.55 -8.02
CA ILE A 3 -25.30 46.73 -6.85
C ILE A 3 -23.93 46.13 -7.17
N ILE A 4 -22.86 46.74 -6.65
CA ILE A 4 -21.52 46.15 -6.61
C ILE A 4 -21.43 45.41 -5.28
N TYR A 5 -21.32 44.08 -5.32
CA TYR A 5 -21.02 43.27 -4.13
C TYR A 5 -19.54 43.43 -3.78
N PHE A 6 -19.26 44.19 -2.73
CA PHE A 6 -17.96 44.19 -2.06
C PHE A 6 -17.85 42.89 -1.24
N MET A 7 -17.22 41.85 -1.79
CA MET A 7 -16.78 40.69 -1.02
C MET A 7 -15.55 41.11 -0.20
N LEU A 8 -15.80 41.50 1.05
CA LEU A 8 -14.78 41.63 2.09
C LEU A 8 -14.26 40.22 2.42
N VAL A 9 -13.14 39.82 1.80
CA VAL A 9 -12.39 38.65 2.25
C VAL A 9 -11.67 39.05 3.53
N LEU A 10 -12.26 38.69 4.67
CA LEU A 10 -11.58 38.64 5.96
C LEU A 10 -10.44 37.61 5.84
N VAL A 11 -9.23 38.10 5.61
CA VAL A 11 -8.02 37.32 5.86
C VAL A 11 -7.93 37.16 7.36
N THR A 12 -8.37 36.03 7.89
CA THR A 12 -8.02 35.62 9.24
C THR A 12 -6.54 35.27 9.22
N SER A 13 -5.72 36.25 9.58
CA SER A 13 -4.33 36.03 9.97
C SER A 13 -4.32 35.01 11.10
N VAL A 14 -3.86 33.79 10.85
CA VAL A 14 -3.41 32.91 11.94
C VAL A 14 -2.21 33.66 12.55
N CYS A 15 -2.44 34.37 13.65
CA CYS A 15 -1.36 35.02 14.39
C CYS A 15 -0.42 33.91 14.88
N GLY A 16 0.79 33.85 14.32
CA GLY A 16 1.89 33.12 14.95
C GLY A 16 2.13 33.70 16.34
N GLN A 17 2.38 32.82 17.32
CA GLN A 17 2.75 33.21 18.66
C GLN A 17 4.14 33.87 18.62
N LYS A 18 4.32 34.96 19.38
CA LYS A 18 5.55 35.75 19.41
C LYS A 18 6.48 35.23 20.51
N GLU A 19 7.75 35.64 20.44
CA GLU A 19 8.71 35.40 21.51
C GLU A 19 8.17 35.89 22.86
N GLY A 20 8.23 35.03 23.88
CA GLY A 20 7.68 35.26 25.22
C GLY A 20 6.26 34.72 25.45
N ASP A 21 5.54 34.32 24.40
CA ASP A 21 4.19 33.76 24.54
C ASP A 21 4.24 32.33 25.11
N THR A 22 3.20 31.96 25.86
CA THR A 22 3.01 30.57 26.30
C THR A 22 2.58 29.69 25.13
N CYS A 23 3.20 28.53 25.02
CA CYS A 23 2.98 27.55 23.98
C CYS A 23 2.78 26.16 24.58
N THR A 24 2.34 25.20 23.76
CA THR A 24 2.18 23.81 24.16
C THR A 24 2.98 22.95 23.20
N ASP A 25 3.88 22.13 23.73
CA ASP A 25 4.71 21.25 22.92
C ASP A 25 3.86 20.15 22.27
N GLN A 26 4.04 19.94 20.97
CA GLN A 26 3.19 19.04 20.19
C GLN A 26 3.42 17.55 20.51
N TYR A 27 4.55 17.21 21.11
CA TYR A 27 4.92 15.83 21.43
C TYR A 27 4.53 15.45 22.85
N THR A 28 4.82 16.32 23.83
CA THR A 28 4.56 16.01 25.25
C THR A 28 3.30 16.65 25.80
N THR A 29 2.67 17.57 25.06
CA THR A 29 1.58 18.43 25.55
C THR A 29 1.97 19.31 26.76
N ALA A 30 3.27 19.41 27.07
CA ALA A 30 3.77 20.24 28.14
C ALA A 30 3.68 21.73 27.76
N ALA A 31 3.35 22.56 28.75
CA ALA A 31 3.41 24.01 28.59
C ALA A 31 4.87 24.47 28.48
N GLY A 32 5.13 25.41 27.58
CA GLY A 32 6.44 26.04 27.39
C GLY A 32 6.31 27.53 27.06
N ILE A 33 7.44 28.17 26.78
CA ILE A 33 7.54 29.57 26.39
C ILE A 33 8.24 29.66 25.04
N CYS A 34 7.67 30.42 24.11
CA CYS A 34 8.25 30.68 22.81
C CYS A 34 9.57 31.46 22.94
N LYS A 35 10.69 30.83 22.59
CA LYS A 35 12.03 31.44 22.63
C LYS A 35 12.77 31.18 21.32
N PRO A 36 13.76 32.01 20.96
CA PRO A 36 14.64 31.71 19.84
C PRO A 36 15.32 30.35 20.05
N VAL A 37 15.40 29.54 18.99
CA VAL A 37 16.01 28.20 19.06
C VAL A 37 17.46 28.24 19.56
N GLU A 38 18.16 29.35 19.34
CA GLU A 38 19.52 29.59 19.84
C GLU A 38 19.63 29.64 21.37
N VAL A 39 18.55 29.97 22.07
CA VAL A 39 18.52 30.14 23.52
C VAL A 39 17.80 28.98 24.21
N CYS A 40 17.06 28.16 23.46
CA CYS A 40 16.36 27.01 24.02
C CYS A 40 17.22 25.75 24.07
N GLU A 41 17.86 25.49 25.21
CA GLU A 41 18.72 24.31 25.40
C GLU A 41 17.97 22.99 25.22
N THR A 42 16.73 22.90 25.70
CA THR A 42 15.92 21.66 25.54
C THR A 42 15.62 21.39 24.07
N ALA A 43 15.23 22.39 23.30
CA ALA A 43 14.97 22.23 21.87
C ALA A 43 16.23 21.89 21.07
N LYS A 44 17.39 22.45 21.46
CA LYS A 44 18.68 22.06 20.88
C LYS A 44 19.04 20.62 21.21
N GLN A 45 18.86 20.19 22.46
CA GLN A 45 19.15 18.81 22.87
C GLN A 45 18.19 17.81 22.23
N ASP A 46 16.89 18.10 22.19
CA ASP A 46 15.90 17.25 21.51
C ASP A 46 16.22 17.09 20.01
N LEU A 47 16.72 18.17 19.37
CA LEU A 47 17.15 18.14 17.98
C LEU A 47 18.49 17.43 17.77
N GLN A 48 19.49 17.70 18.61
CA GLN A 48 20.87 17.20 18.47
C GLN A 48 21.03 15.74 18.93
N GLU A 49 20.38 15.36 20.02
CA GLU A 49 20.54 14.03 20.62
C GLU A 49 19.46 13.06 20.17
N SER A 50 18.23 13.55 19.91
CA SER A 50 17.07 12.69 19.58
C SER A 50 16.52 12.90 18.17
N GLY A 51 17.03 13.89 17.41
CA GLY A 51 16.58 14.17 16.04
C GLY A 51 15.15 14.70 15.93
N ILE A 52 14.54 15.14 17.05
CA ILE A 52 13.15 15.58 17.08
C ILE A 52 13.08 17.08 16.74
N GLN A 53 12.26 17.44 15.76
CA GLN A 53 12.08 18.84 15.39
C GLN A 53 11.34 19.61 16.49
N PRO A 54 11.81 20.80 16.91
CA PRO A 54 11.12 21.59 17.93
C PRO A 54 9.73 22.04 17.48
N THR A 55 8.77 22.12 18.41
CA THR A 55 7.47 22.73 18.15
C THR A 55 7.65 24.23 17.83
N PHE A 56 7.22 24.70 16.66
CA PHE A 56 7.38 26.10 16.25
C PHE A 56 6.21 26.98 16.74
N CYS A 57 6.53 28.16 17.25
CA CYS A 57 5.53 29.12 17.72
C CYS A 57 4.98 30.04 16.61
N SER A 58 5.79 30.33 15.58
CA SER A 58 5.41 31.17 14.45
C SER A 58 5.91 30.59 13.12
N PRO A 59 5.15 30.72 12.01
CA PRO A 59 5.65 30.41 10.68
C PRO A 59 6.78 31.38 10.32
N THR A 60 7.94 30.85 9.95
CA THR A 60 9.18 31.60 9.74
C THR A 60 9.13 32.36 8.41
N VAL A 61 8.94 33.68 8.47
CA VAL A 61 9.22 34.59 7.35
C VAL A 61 10.48 35.39 7.73
N SER A 62 11.63 34.91 7.24
CA SER A 62 12.94 35.58 7.29
C SER A 62 13.45 36.07 8.66
N GLY A 63 13.62 35.16 9.63
CA GLY A 63 14.29 35.45 10.90
C GLY A 63 14.52 34.20 11.76
N ASN A 64 15.35 34.31 12.80
CA ASN A 64 15.70 33.24 13.74
C ASN A 64 14.43 32.52 14.24
N ALA A 65 14.41 31.19 14.11
CA ALA A 65 13.22 30.40 14.42
C ALA A 65 12.87 30.47 15.91
N VAL A 66 11.60 30.74 16.21
CA VAL A 66 11.05 30.77 17.56
C VAL A 66 10.34 29.46 17.84
N VAL A 67 10.80 28.75 18.86
CA VAL A 67 10.36 27.39 19.23
C VAL A 67 9.80 27.37 20.64
N CYS A 68 8.92 26.42 20.92
CA CYS A 68 8.35 26.24 22.24
C CYS A 68 9.38 25.63 23.20
N CYS A 69 9.86 26.42 24.15
CA CYS A 69 10.90 26.02 25.08
C CYS A 69 10.33 25.59 26.43
N ARG A 70 10.70 24.40 26.91
CA ARG A 70 10.09 23.76 28.10
C ARG A 70 10.90 23.92 29.39
N ASP A 71 12.06 24.56 29.35
CA ASP A 71 12.95 24.88 30.48
C ASP A 71 13.09 23.73 31.52
N GLY A 72 13.64 22.59 31.09
CA GLY A 72 14.31 21.66 32.02
C GLY A 72 13.98 20.17 31.91
N LEU A 73 13.05 19.74 31.04
CA LEU A 73 12.77 18.32 30.82
C LEU A 73 12.83 18.00 29.32
N LYS A 74 13.64 17.00 28.96
CA LYS A 74 13.66 16.42 27.60
C LYS A 74 12.32 15.78 27.29
N ILE A 75 12.03 15.56 26.01
CA ILE A 75 10.78 14.87 25.59
C ILE A 75 10.58 13.57 26.39
N PHE A 76 11.66 12.83 26.61
CA PHE A 76 11.66 11.52 27.28
C PHE A 76 11.73 11.58 28.81
N ASP A 77 12.06 12.73 29.40
CA ASP A 77 12.17 12.90 30.86
C ASP A 77 10.92 13.56 31.48
N THR A 78 9.96 13.98 30.65
CA THR A 78 8.72 14.59 31.11
C THR A 78 7.73 13.49 31.50
N PRO A 79 7.26 13.39 32.77
CA PRO A 79 6.34 12.33 33.17
C PRO A 79 5.03 12.46 32.41
N ALA A 80 4.76 11.50 31.53
CA ALA A 80 3.62 11.51 30.64
C ALA A 80 2.30 11.39 31.43
N THR A 81 1.49 12.46 31.46
CA THR A 81 0.05 12.28 31.58
C THR A 81 -0.47 11.67 30.28
N ALA A 82 -0.53 10.33 30.27
CA ALA A 82 -1.35 9.48 29.43
C ALA A 82 -1.53 9.93 27.97
N ARG A 83 -0.58 9.54 27.11
CA ARG A 83 -0.85 9.09 25.72
C ARG A 83 0.43 8.51 25.10
N THR A 84 0.54 7.20 25.11
CA THR A 84 1.56 6.43 24.40
C THR A 84 1.34 6.57 22.89
N ARG A 85 2.26 7.28 22.22
CA ARG A 85 2.51 7.16 20.78
C ARG A 85 4.02 7.03 20.63
N ASP A 86 4.47 5.80 20.44
CA ASP A 86 5.85 5.47 20.13
C ASP A 86 6.16 5.88 18.67
N PHE A 87 7.24 6.64 18.49
CA PHE A 87 7.96 6.78 17.22
C PHE A 87 9.25 5.94 17.33
N PRO A 88 9.69 5.22 16.27
CA PRO A 88 10.74 4.22 16.39
C PRO A 88 12.13 4.85 16.45
N SER A 89 12.86 4.54 17.51
CA SER A 89 14.32 4.67 17.57
C SER A 89 14.97 3.56 16.74
N TRP A 90 16.03 3.87 15.98
CA TRP A 90 16.88 2.89 15.33
C TRP A 90 17.70 2.11 16.37
N GLY A 91 17.03 1.18 17.06
CA GLY A 91 17.58 0.09 17.84
C GLY A 91 17.03 -1.22 17.29
N PHE A 92 17.73 -2.32 17.52
CA PHE A 92 17.19 -3.66 17.23
C PHE A 92 15.89 -3.85 18.03
N GLU A 93 14.73 -3.66 17.41
CA GLU A 93 13.43 -3.85 18.05
C GLU A 93 13.12 -5.35 18.16
N GLU A 94 13.27 -5.89 19.37
CA GLU A 94 12.65 -7.15 19.78
C GLU A 94 11.12 -7.00 19.69
N GLY A 95 10.51 -7.57 18.64
CA GLY A 95 9.05 -7.59 18.49
C GLY A 95 8.51 -7.51 17.06
N LYS A 96 9.29 -6.98 16.11
CA LYS A 96 8.86 -6.88 14.71
C LYS A 96 8.84 -8.24 14.01
N ARG A 97 7.77 -8.47 13.25
CA ARG A 97 7.62 -9.64 12.37
C ARG A 97 8.69 -9.64 11.28
N ILE A 98 9.03 -10.82 10.76
CA ILE A 98 10.00 -10.90 9.66
C ILE A 98 9.49 -10.23 8.39
N SER A 99 8.18 -10.28 8.12
CA SER A 99 7.56 -9.55 7.01
C SER A 99 7.75 -8.03 7.12
N GLU A 100 7.69 -7.48 8.33
CA GLU A 100 7.93 -6.05 8.59
C GLU A 100 9.40 -5.68 8.36
N LYS A 101 10.32 -6.48 8.89
CA LYS A 101 11.77 -6.29 8.68
C LYS A 101 12.13 -6.36 7.20
N LYS A 102 11.51 -7.28 6.46
CA LYS A 102 11.73 -7.42 5.02
C LYS A 102 11.11 -6.29 4.22
N CYS A 103 9.91 -5.82 4.59
CA CYS A 103 9.33 -4.60 4.04
C CYS A 103 10.27 -3.39 4.22
N GLU A 104 10.84 -3.21 5.42
CA GLU A 104 11.82 -2.15 5.70
C GLU A 104 13.12 -2.31 4.88
N GLU A 105 13.55 -3.54 4.61
CA GLU A 105 14.70 -3.81 3.75
C GLU A 105 14.41 -3.42 2.29
N TYR A 106 13.28 -3.87 1.75
CA TYR A 106 12.87 -3.60 0.37
C TYR A 106 12.54 -2.12 0.13
N SER A 107 12.05 -1.41 1.15
CA SER A 107 11.71 0.00 1.05
C SER A 107 12.91 0.93 0.95
N ARG A 108 14.11 0.52 1.40
CA ARG A 108 15.33 1.34 1.28
C ARG A 108 15.68 1.65 -0.18
N GLY A 109 15.29 0.79 -1.12
CA GLY A 109 15.51 1.01 -2.55
C GLY A 109 14.70 2.15 -3.15
N VAL A 110 13.58 2.54 -2.51
CA VAL A 110 12.57 3.44 -3.08
C VAL A 110 12.69 4.89 -2.62
N VAL A 111 13.63 5.17 -1.71
CA VAL A 111 13.93 6.51 -1.20
C VAL A 111 15.27 6.99 -1.76
N LYS A 112 15.34 8.26 -2.16
CA LYS A 112 16.58 8.96 -2.48
C LYS A 112 16.90 9.92 -1.34
N ARG A 113 18.09 9.81 -0.75
CA ARG A 113 18.62 10.88 0.10
C ARG A 113 19.12 12.01 -0.78
N VAL A 114 18.62 13.20 -0.55
CA VAL A 114 19.05 14.43 -1.23
C VAL A 114 19.71 15.31 -0.18
N ASP A 115 20.99 15.60 -0.41
CA ASP A 115 21.80 16.43 0.48
C ASP A 115 21.64 17.90 0.08
N TYR A 116 21.33 18.73 1.06
CA TYR A 116 21.21 20.17 0.95
C TYR A 116 22.36 20.81 1.71
N LEU A 117 23.00 21.77 1.05
CA LEU A 117 24.04 22.60 1.63
C LEU A 117 23.48 24.01 1.76
N LEU A 118 23.37 24.50 3.00
CA LEU A 118 23.03 25.91 3.22
C LEU A 118 24.22 26.79 2.79
N LEU A 119 23.97 27.96 2.23
CA LEU A 119 25.04 28.91 1.84
C LEU A 119 25.56 29.68 3.07
N LEU A 120 26.08 28.95 4.06
CA LEU A 120 26.68 29.50 5.28
C LEU A 120 28.21 29.35 5.25
N VAL A 121 28.92 30.18 6.03
CA VAL A 121 30.39 30.18 6.12
C VAL A 121 30.95 28.84 6.67
N LYS A 122 30.11 28.06 7.36
CA LYS A 122 30.33 26.65 7.73
C LYS A 122 29.01 25.88 7.61
N PRO A 123 28.72 25.25 6.47
CA PRO A 123 27.45 24.58 6.29
C PRO A 123 27.46 23.17 6.89
N GLU A 124 26.45 22.87 7.70
CA GLU A 124 26.08 21.48 8.00
C GLU A 124 25.28 20.92 6.83
N ILE A 125 25.63 19.70 6.39
CA ILE A 125 24.93 19.00 5.32
C ILE A 125 23.65 18.42 5.92
N PHE A 126 22.49 18.80 5.37
CA PHE A 126 21.21 18.25 5.77
C PHE A 126 20.67 17.32 4.67
N SER A 127 20.34 16.08 5.02
CA SER A 127 19.79 15.11 4.08
C SER A 127 18.29 14.96 4.27
N ILE A 128 17.49 15.16 3.21
CA ILE A 128 16.08 14.75 3.20
C ILE A 128 15.91 13.45 2.42
N SER A 129 14.91 12.67 2.81
CA SER A 129 14.47 11.48 2.09
C SER A 129 13.33 11.85 1.15
N VAL A 130 13.51 11.63 -0.15
CA VAL A 130 12.50 11.88 -1.18
C VAL A 130 12.12 10.57 -1.85
N ASP A 131 10.83 10.34 -2.03
CA ASP A 131 10.27 9.20 -2.76
C ASP A 131 10.75 9.19 -4.23
N LYS A 132 11.18 8.03 -4.74
CA LYS A 132 11.64 7.88 -6.13
C LYS A 132 10.50 7.68 -7.14
N CYS A 133 9.25 7.62 -6.70
CA CYS A 133 8.08 7.46 -7.58
C CYS A 133 7.22 8.72 -7.58
N ASP A 134 6.52 8.96 -8.69
CA ASP A 134 5.42 9.93 -8.75
C ASP A 134 4.12 9.13 -8.58
N ASN A 135 3.66 8.97 -7.34
CA ASN A 135 2.41 8.27 -7.08
C ASN A 135 1.31 9.27 -6.74
N ARG A 136 0.20 9.22 -7.49
CA ARG A 136 -0.92 10.15 -7.35
C ARG A 136 -2.09 9.48 -6.64
N PRO A 137 -2.90 10.23 -5.88
CA PRO A 137 -4.12 9.69 -5.29
C PRO A 137 -5.01 9.04 -6.35
N VAL A 138 -5.36 7.77 -6.15
CA VAL A 138 -6.27 7.05 -7.05
C VAL A 138 -7.69 7.57 -6.86
N SER A 139 -8.29 8.10 -7.93
CA SER A 139 -9.68 8.54 -7.94
C SER A 139 -10.58 7.53 -8.67
N LEU A 140 -11.89 7.63 -8.43
CA LEU A 140 -12.90 6.97 -9.26
C LEU A 140 -13.17 7.85 -10.51
N PRO A 141 -13.46 7.26 -11.68
CA PRO A 141 -13.67 5.83 -11.99
C PRO A 141 -12.35 5.04 -12.16
N ALA A 142 -12.44 3.73 -12.46
CA ALA A 142 -11.28 2.91 -12.80
C ALA A 142 -10.46 3.53 -13.94
N GLN A 143 -9.14 3.54 -13.77
CA GLN A 143 -8.18 4.20 -14.66
C GLN A 143 -7.09 3.21 -15.09
N ILE A 144 -6.49 3.44 -16.26
CA ILE A 144 -5.28 2.74 -16.66
C ILE A 144 -4.16 3.17 -15.70
N ALA A 145 -3.39 2.20 -15.22
CA ALA A 145 -2.22 2.44 -14.39
C ALA A 145 -1.07 3.01 -15.23
N GLU A 146 -0.17 3.75 -14.60
CA GLU A 146 1.07 4.18 -15.24
C GLU A 146 2.11 3.06 -15.20
N LEU A 147 3.04 3.08 -16.16
CA LEU A 147 4.12 2.09 -16.20
C LEU A 147 4.96 2.15 -14.92
N GLY A 148 5.02 1.04 -14.18
CA GLY A 148 5.76 0.96 -12.91
C GLY A 148 5.05 1.59 -11.71
N GLU A 149 3.78 1.98 -11.84
CA GLU A 149 2.98 2.52 -10.72
C GLU A 149 2.77 1.48 -9.61
N PHE A 150 2.52 0.23 -10.00
CA PHE A 150 2.34 -0.91 -9.08
C PHE A 150 3.38 -2.00 -9.38
N PRO A 151 4.64 -1.81 -8.96
CA PRO A 151 5.77 -2.66 -9.38
C PRO A 151 5.74 -4.08 -8.80
N HIS A 152 4.84 -4.34 -7.86
CA HIS A 152 4.61 -5.66 -7.28
C HIS A 152 3.55 -6.46 -8.04
N MET A 153 2.83 -5.87 -8.99
CA MET A 153 1.84 -6.60 -9.78
C MET A 153 2.48 -7.69 -10.61
N VAL A 154 1.88 -8.88 -10.58
CA VAL A 154 2.31 -10.01 -11.40
C VAL A 154 1.12 -10.73 -12.00
N ALA A 155 1.34 -11.38 -13.15
CA ALA A 155 0.35 -12.20 -13.83
C ALA A 155 0.80 -13.66 -13.89
N LEU A 156 -0.08 -14.59 -13.51
CA LEU A 156 0.15 -16.03 -13.57
C LEU A 156 -0.35 -16.56 -14.92
N GLY A 157 0.54 -17.23 -15.64
CA GLY A 157 0.32 -17.71 -17.00
C GLY A 157 0.23 -19.23 -17.11
N TRP A 158 -0.74 -19.69 -17.90
CA TRP A 158 -0.87 -21.07 -18.36
C TRP A 158 -0.45 -21.15 -19.82
N LYS A 159 0.08 -22.29 -20.25
CA LYS A 159 0.27 -22.55 -21.69
C LYS A 159 -1.04 -23.01 -22.31
N ASP A 160 -1.39 -22.46 -23.46
CA ASP A 160 -2.42 -23.01 -24.33
C ASP A 160 -1.84 -24.06 -25.29
N LEU A 161 -2.71 -24.72 -26.06
CA LEU A 161 -2.30 -25.72 -27.04
C LEU A 161 -1.36 -25.16 -28.14
N THR A 162 -1.34 -23.84 -28.34
CA THR A 162 -0.43 -23.15 -29.27
C THR A 162 0.91 -22.78 -28.62
N LYS A 163 1.14 -23.21 -27.38
CA LYS A 163 2.31 -22.90 -26.54
C LYS A 163 2.46 -21.41 -26.21
N LYS A 164 1.39 -20.61 -26.37
CA LYS A 164 1.35 -19.22 -25.91
C LYS A 164 0.88 -19.14 -24.48
N TYR A 165 1.31 -18.10 -23.77
CA TYR A 165 0.85 -17.85 -22.42
C TYR A 165 -0.53 -17.19 -22.41
N LYS A 166 -1.38 -17.70 -21.53
CA LYS A 166 -2.69 -17.13 -21.17
C LYS A 166 -2.64 -16.79 -19.70
N PHE A 167 -2.67 -15.51 -19.41
CA PHE A 167 -2.71 -15.00 -18.04
C PHE A 167 -4.15 -15.02 -17.54
N LYS A 168 -4.40 -15.76 -16.45
CA LYS A 168 -5.75 -15.98 -15.92
C LYS A 168 -5.92 -15.57 -14.45
N CYS A 169 -4.80 -15.31 -13.76
CA CYS A 169 -4.79 -14.85 -12.39
C CYS A 169 -3.72 -13.77 -12.19
N GLY A 170 -3.99 -12.88 -11.25
CA GLY A 170 -3.03 -11.92 -10.75
C GLY A 170 -2.32 -12.41 -9.49
N GLY A 171 -1.44 -11.57 -8.97
CA GLY A 171 -0.72 -11.78 -7.72
C GLY A 171 0.02 -10.52 -7.28
N SER A 172 0.76 -10.65 -6.19
CA SER A 172 1.69 -9.63 -5.72
C SER A 172 3.04 -10.25 -5.41
N LEU A 173 4.11 -9.69 -5.97
CA LEU A 173 5.47 -9.99 -5.53
C LEU A 173 5.63 -9.53 -4.07
N ILE A 174 6.14 -10.41 -3.20
CA ILE A 174 6.32 -10.12 -1.76
C ILE A 174 7.76 -10.37 -1.28
N SER A 175 8.61 -10.95 -2.12
CA SER A 175 10.06 -11.08 -1.93
C SER A 175 10.76 -11.23 -3.28
N GLU A 176 12.08 -11.44 -3.28
CA GLU A 176 12.87 -11.74 -4.47
C GLU A 176 12.43 -13.01 -5.21
N ARG A 177 11.74 -13.95 -4.53
CA ARG A 177 11.40 -15.27 -5.09
C ARG A 177 9.94 -15.69 -4.91
N PHE A 178 9.15 -14.95 -4.14
CA PHE A 178 7.79 -15.36 -3.81
C PHE A 178 6.74 -14.35 -4.23
N VAL A 179 5.67 -14.90 -4.80
CA VAL A 179 4.45 -14.19 -5.17
C VAL A 179 3.30 -14.69 -4.29
N LEU A 180 2.53 -13.75 -3.78
CA LEU A 180 1.28 -13.97 -3.07
C LEU A 180 0.10 -13.95 -4.04
N THR A 181 -0.77 -14.96 -3.95
CA THR A 181 -1.99 -15.09 -4.76
C THR A 181 -3.03 -15.93 -4.00
N VAL A 182 -4.08 -16.40 -4.67
CA VAL A 182 -5.11 -17.27 -4.10
C VAL A 182 -4.90 -18.74 -4.49
N ALA A 183 -5.30 -19.66 -3.62
CA ALA A 183 -5.12 -21.11 -3.83
C ALA A 183 -5.86 -21.62 -5.06
N GLN A 184 -7.02 -21.05 -5.39
CA GLN A 184 -7.78 -21.41 -6.59
C GLN A 184 -7.03 -21.18 -7.90
N CYS A 185 -6.00 -20.32 -7.91
CA CYS A 185 -5.14 -20.11 -9.07
C CYS A 185 -4.09 -21.22 -9.25
N SER A 186 -4.01 -22.20 -8.34
CA SER A 186 -3.13 -23.36 -8.50
C SER A 186 -3.55 -24.26 -9.66
N ARG A 187 -4.83 -24.26 -10.01
CA ARG A 187 -5.36 -25.12 -11.07
C ARG A 187 -6.58 -24.50 -11.74
N VAL A 188 -6.59 -24.46 -13.07
CA VAL A 188 -7.77 -24.10 -13.85
C VAL A 188 -8.59 -25.34 -14.22
N ILE A 189 -9.92 -25.18 -14.26
CA ILE A 189 -10.81 -26.21 -14.78
C ILE A 189 -10.85 -26.04 -16.31
N PRO A 190 -10.44 -27.06 -17.10
CA PRO A 190 -10.51 -26.99 -18.55
C PRO A 190 -11.94 -26.77 -19.05
N THR A 191 -12.14 -25.84 -19.97
CA THR A 191 -13.39 -25.69 -20.71
C THR A 191 -13.21 -26.22 -22.14
N LYS A 192 -14.31 -26.51 -22.84
CA LYS A 192 -14.23 -26.98 -24.24
C LYS A 192 -13.76 -25.87 -25.17
N GLU A 193 -14.01 -24.63 -24.80
CA GLU A 193 -13.73 -23.42 -25.56
C GLU A 193 -12.28 -22.92 -25.36
N ASP A 194 -11.64 -23.23 -24.23
CA ASP A 194 -10.27 -22.79 -23.90
C ASP A 194 -9.48 -23.89 -23.14
N PRO A 195 -9.12 -25.00 -23.82
CA PRO A 195 -8.38 -26.09 -23.21
C PRO A 195 -6.91 -25.68 -22.98
N PRO A 196 -6.42 -25.68 -21.72
CA PRO A 196 -5.02 -25.40 -21.47
C PRO A 196 -4.15 -26.64 -21.74
N ASP A 197 -2.88 -26.42 -22.07
CA ASP A 197 -1.84 -27.46 -22.24
C ASP A 197 -1.40 -28.05 -20.87
N SER A 198 -1.59 -27.28 -19.80
CA SER A 198 -1.36 -27.67 -18.40
C SER A 198 -2.50 -27.15 -17.54
N ASP A 199 -2.97 -27.91 -16.56
CA ASP A 199 -3.98 -27.43 -15.61
C ASP A 199 -3.39 -26.46 -14.56
N GLN A 200 -2.07 -26.49 -14.35
CA GLN A 200 -1.32 -25.63 -13.44
C GLN A 200 -0.64 -24.45 -14.17
N PRO A 201 -0.49 -23.30 -13.51
CA PRO A 201 0.28 -22.18 -14.06
C PRO A 201 1.75 -22.59 -14.17
N VAL A 202 2.42 -22.09 -15.19
CA VAL A 202 3.81 -22.46 -15.50
C VAL A 202 4.77 -21.27 -15.46
N VAL A 203 4.24 -20.05 -15.49
CA VAL A 203 5.04 -18.82 -15.55
C VAL A 203 4.40 -17.71 -14.73
N VAL A 204 5.24 -16.86 -14.14
CA VAL A 204 4.87 -15.57 -13.58
C VAL A 204 5.48 -14.49 -14.47
N ARG A 205 4.66 -13.54 -14.90
CA ARG A 205 5.10 -12.33 -15.59
C ARG A 205 5.15 -11.16 -14.62
N LEU A 206 6.25 -10.41 -14.64
CA LEU A 206 6.50 -9.24 -13.80
C LEU A 206 6.86 -8.01 -14.63
N GLY A 207 6.54 -6.82 -14.11
CA GLY A 207 6.95 -5.54 -14.72
C GLY A 207 6.26 -5.22 -16.04
N ASP A 208 5.09 -5.83 -16.31
CA ASP A 208 4.31 -5.59 -17.51
C ASP A 208 3.22 -4.53 -17.26
N LEU A 209 2.93 -3.71 -18.27
CA LEU A 209 1.79 -2.81 -18.26
C LEU A 209 0.67 -3.35 -19.15
N ASN A 210 0.96 -4.10 -20.22
CA ASN A 210 -0.03 -4.66 -21.12
C ASN A 210 0.24 -6.14 -21.46
N LEU A 211 -0.68 -7.02 -21.09
CA LEU A 211 -0.56 -8.47 -21.34
C LEU A 211 -0.69 -8.88 -22.82
N ASP A 212 -0.86 -7.93 -23.74
CA ASP A 212 -0.71 -8.14 -25.18
C ASP A 212 0.75 -7.99 -25.62
N ASP A 213 1.43 -9.10 -25.86
CA ASP A 213 2.82 -9.11 -26.36
C ASP A 213 2.99 -8.33 -27.69
N SER A 214 1.92 -8.02 -28.43
CA SER A 214 1.99 -7.21 -29.66
C SER A 214 2.04 -5.70 -29.41
N VAL A 215 1.70 -5.25 -28.20
CA VAL A 215 1.71 -3.84 -27.82
C VAL A 215 3.11 -3.44 -27.34
N LYS A 216 3.65 -2.36 -27.92
CA LYS A 216 4.91 -1.76 -27.49
C LYS A 216 4.63 -0.58 -26.56
N ASP A 217 4.64 -0.84 -25.26
CA ASP A 217 4.41 0.13 -24.19
C ASP A 217 5.69 0.69 -23.55
N GLY A 218 6.86 0.30 -24.07
CA GLY A 218 8.15 0.81 -23.65
C GLY A 218 8.82 0.03 -22.51
N VAL A 219 8.25 -1.11 -22.09
CA VAL A 219 8.89 -2.03 -21.17
C VAL A 219 9.10 -3.40 -21.81
N THR A 220 10.03 -4.18 -21.30
CA THR A 220 10.15 -5.61 -21.61
C THR A 220 9.80 -6.38 -20.34
N PRO A 221 8.69 -7.12 -20.31
CA PRO A 221 8.30 -7.86 -19.13
C PRO A 221 9.28 -9.00 -18.83
N VAL A 222 9.32 -9.42 -17.57
CA VAL A 222 10.16 -10.54 -17.12
C VAL A 222 9.28 -11.75 -16.85
N ASP A 223 9.45 -12.79 -17.65
CA ASP A 223 8.79 -14.09 -17.47
C ASP A 223 9.69 -15.06 -16.69
N VAL A 224 9.22 -15.53 -15.53
CA VAL A 224 9.93 -16.45 -14.64
C VAL A 224 9.13 -17.75 -14.48
N PRO A 225 9.71 -18.93 -14.75
CA PRO A 225 9.02 -20.19 -14.51
C PRO A 225 8.72 -20.40 -13.03
N ILE A 226 7.63 -21.14 -12.79
CA ILE A 226 7.19 -21.51 -11.45
C ILE A 226 7.92 -22.77 -11.02
N ARG A 227 8.58 -22.71 -9.87
CA ARG A 227 9.22 -23.87 -9.22
C ARG A 227 8.21 -24.65 -8.40
N HIS A 228 7.40 -23.96 -7.59
CA HIS A 228 6.40 -24.60 -6.76
C HIS A 228 5.21 -23.67 -6.48
N PHE A 229 4.02 -24.26 -6.35
CA PHE A 229 2.81 -23.57 -5.91
C PHE A 229 2.39 -24.13 -4.55
N HIS A 230 2.62 -23.36 -3.49
CA HIS A 230 2.22 -23.69 -2.13
C HIS A 230 0.77 -23.28 -1.92
N THR A 231 -0.14 -24.24 -1.82
CA THR A 231 -1.54 -23.98 -1.44
C THR A 231 -1.70 -24.11 0.07
N HIS A 232 -2.55 -23.27 0.67
CA HIS A 232 -2.82 -23.39 2.10
C HIS A 232 -3.38 -24.79 2.43
N PRO A 233 -2.85 -25.48 3.46
CA PRO A 233 -3.20 -26.87 3.76
C PRO A 233 -4.68 -27.06 4.12
N ASP A 234 -5.38 -26.01 4.54
CA ASP A 234 -6.81 -26.01 4.86
C ASP A 234 -7.72 -25.49 3.74
N TYR A 235 -7.17 -25.24 2.55
CA TYR A 235 -7.98 -24.91 1.38
C TYR A 235 -8.77 -26.15 0.92
N ARG A 236 -10.10 -26.03 0.80
CA ARG A 236 -11.00 -27.14 0.45
C ARG A 236 -12.00 -26.72 -0.64
N PRO A 237 -11.63 -26.77 -1.93
CA PRO A 237 -12.55 -26.43 -3.01
C PRO A 237 -13.77 -27.39 -3.02
N PRO A 238 -14.98 -26.94 -3.41
CA PRO A 238 -15.29 -25.64 -4.01
C PRO A 238 -15.52 -24.52 -2.98
N LYS A 239 -15.37 -24.78 -1.67
CA LYS A 239 -15.46 -23.73 -0.66
C LYS A 239 -14.27 -22.77 -0.84
N ARG A 240 -14.51 -21.48 -0.65
CA ARG A 240 -13.53 -20.40 -0.83
C ARG A 240 -12.93 -19.90 0.50
N TYR A 241 -12.87 -20.78 1.51
CA TYR A 241 -12.18 -20.51 2.77
C TYR A 241 -10.71 -20.92 2.66
N ASN A 242 -9.81 -20.19 3.32
CA ASN A 242 -8.36 -20.40 3.21
C ASN A 242 -7.85 -20.35 1.77
N ASP A 243 -8.48 -19.51 0.93
CA ASP A 243 -8.13 -19.35 -0.47
C ASP A 243 -6.90 -18.44 -0.61
N ILE A 244 -5.73 -18.97 -0.26
CA ILE A 244 -4.44 -18.30 -0.29
C ILE A 244 -3.35 -19.25 -0.81
N GLY A 245 -2.47 -18.71 -1.65
CA GLY A 245 -1.40 -19.44 -2.30
C GLY A 245 -0.12 -18.62 -2.36
N LEU A 246 1.02 -19.31 -2.33
CA LEU A 246 2.34 -18.73 -2.58
C LEU A 246 2.96 -19.42 -3.78
N VAL A 247 3.47 -18.63 -4.71
CA VAL A 247 4.19 -19.13 -5.87
C VAL A 247 5.68 -18.87 -5.66
N GLU A 248 6.46 -19.95 -5.63
CA GLU A 248 7.92 -19.92 -5.57
C GLU A 248 8.45 -19.89 -7.01
N LEU A 249 9.22 -18.85 -7.32
CA LEU A 249 9.88 -18.67 -8.61
C LEU A 249 11.11 -19.58 -8.72
N GLU A 250 11.45 -20.02 -9.93
CA GLU A 250 12.64 -20.84 -10.18
C GLU A 250 13.96 -20.10 -9.89
N ARG A 251 13.95 -18.77 -9.96
CA ARG A 251 15.08 -17.89 -9.70
C ARG A 251 14.62 -16.59 -9.04
N ASP A 252 15.55 -15.92 -8.38
CA ASP A 252 15.31 -14.58 -7.82
C ASP A 252 15.10 -13.56 -8.95
N VAL A 253 14.22 -12.60 -8.72
CA VAL A 253 14.05 -11.44 -9.59
C VAL A 253 14.89 -10.27 -9.09
N GLU A 254 15.48 -9.54 -10.03
CA GLU A 254 16.21 -8.31 -9.71
C GLU A 254 15.23 -7.15 -9.57
N PHE A 255 15.30 -6.43 -8.45
CA PHE A 255 14.45 -5.28 -8.23
C PHE A 255 14.86 -4.09 -9.07
N ASN A 256 13.87 -3.40 -9.64
CA ASN A 256 14.06 -2.20 -10.44
C ASN A 256 12.84 -1.26 -10.32
N SER A 257 12.73 -0.24 -11.16
CA SER A 257 11.60 0.70 -11.14
C SER A 257 10.24 0.02 -11.37
N TYR A 258 10.20 -1.08 -12.12
CA TYR A 258 8.99 -1.80 -12.56
C TYR A 258 8.73 -3.11 -11.81
N ILE A 259 9.74 -3.65 -11.10
CA ILE A 259 9.65 -4.91 -10.37
C ILE A 259 10.15 -4.70 -8.95
N ARG A 260 9.26 -4.70 -7.96
CA ARG A 260 9.58 -4.56 -6.53
C ARG A 260 8.50 -5.26 -5.70
N PRO A 261 8.83 -5.81 -4.52
CA PRO A 261 7.84 -6.45 -3.68
C PRO A 261 6.95 -5.42 -2.97
N ALA A 262 5.70 -5.80 -2.74
CA ALA A 262 4.81 -5.10 -1.82
C ALA A 262 5.03 -5.58 -0.37
N CYS A 263 4.64 -4.74 0.58
CA CYS A 263 4.60 -5.10 1.98
C CYS A 263 3.31 -5.84 2.34
N LEU A 264 3.37 -6.69 3.35
CA LEU A 264 2.18 -7.34 3.89
C LEU A 264 1.58 -6.47 4.98
N TRP A 265 0.26 -6.33 5.00
CA TRP A 265 -0.40 -5.68 6.12
C TRP A 265 -0.40 -6.60 7.34
N THR A 266 0.29 -6.19 8.40
CA THR A 266 0.47 -7.02 9.60
C THR A 266 -0.55 -6.75 10.70
N SER A 267 -1.29 -5.64 10.61
CA SER A 267 -2.29 -5.25 11.61
C SER A 267 -3.68 -5.85 11.31
N PRO A 268 -4.47 -6.25 12.33
CA PRO A 268 -5.89 -6.52 12.13
C PRO A 268 -6.69 -5.23 11.92
N ASP A 269 -6.17 -4.09 12.39
CA ASP A 269 -6.84 -2.79 12.30
C ASP A 269 -6.67 -2.19 10.90
N LEU A 270 -7.77 -1.73 10.32
CA LEU A 270 -7.84 -0.99 9.06
C LEU A 270 -8.42 0.41 9.27
N SER A 271 -8.55 0.87 10.51
CA SER A 271 -9.09 2.16 10.87
C SER A 271 -8.30 3.30 10.21
N GLY A 272 -9.02 4.24 9.61
CA GLY A 272 -8.42 5.35 8.87
C GLY A 272 -7.98 5.00 7.45
N TYR A 273 -8.45 3.87 6.91
CA TYR A 273 -8.36 3.50 5.48
C TYR A 273 -9.75 3.16 4.95
N ASP A 274 -10.61 4.16 4.78
CA ASP A 274 -11.96 3.96 4.23
C ASP A 274 -11.91 3.61 2.73
N LYS A 275 -10.92 4.15 2.03
CA LYS A 275 -10.64 3.91 0.62
C LYS A 275 -9.38 3.07 0.45
N VAL A 276 -9.54 1.99 -0.30
CA VAL A 276 -8.47 1.06 -0.66
C VAL A 276 -8.36 0.99 -2.18
N ILE A 277 -7.20 0.55 -2.65
CA ILE A 277 -6.87 0.45 -4.07
C ILE A 277 -6.96 -1.01 -4.47
N THR A 278 -7.59 -1.28 -5.59
CA THR A 278 -7.51 -2.57 -6.27
C THR A 278 -6.93 -2.38 -7.66
N THR A 279 -6.14 -3.34 -8.10
CA THR A 279 -5.42 -3.30 -9.38
C THR A 279 -5.57 -4.62 -10.09
N GLY A 280 -5.58 -4.58 -11.42
CA GLY A 280 -5.66 -5.79 -12.22
C GLY A 280 -5.79 -5.50 -13.71
N TRP A 281 -5.49 -6.51 -14.53
CA TRP A 281 -5.61 -6.41 -15.99
C TRP A 281 -7.04 -6.68 -16.47
N SER A 282 -7.85 -7.39 -15.68
CA SER A 282 -9.26 -7.69 -16.02
C SER A 282 -10.26 -6.88 -15.20
N LEU A 283 -9.97 -5.59 -15.00
CA LEU A 283 -10.97 -4.62 -14.53
C LEU A 283 -11.87 -4.25 -15.71
N ILE A 284 -13.13 -4.68 -15.66
CA ILE A 284 -14.08 -4.42 -16.73
C ILE A 284 -14.86 -3.17 -16.38
N ASN A 285 -14.85 -2.19 -17.29
CA ASN A 285 -15.88 -1.15 -17.34
C ASN A 285 -16.80 -1.48 -18.52
N ARG A 286 -18.10 -1.62 -18.27
CA ARG A 286 -19.12 -2.07 -19.24
C ARG A 286 -19.10 -1.36 -20.60
N ASN A 287 -18.48 -0.19 -20.69
CA ASN A 287 -18.48 0.66 -21.88
C ASN A 287 -17.16 0.67 -22.69
N LYS A 288 -16.15 -0.16 -22.39
CA LYS A 288 -14.87 -0.17 -23.14
C LYS A 288 -14.28 -1.57 -23.34
N THR A 289 -14.09 -1.98 -24.59
CA THR A 289 -13.48 -3.26 -25.01
C THR A 289 -11.97 -3.16 -25.32
N ASP A 290 -11.44 -1.97 -25.63
CA ASP A 290 -10.07 -1.82 -26.16
C ASP A 290 -8.95 -1.72 -25.10
N HIS A 291 -9.29 -1.70 -23.80
CA HIS A 291 -8.32 -1.55 -22.70
C HIS A 291 -8.23 -2.77 -21.77
N GLU A 292 -8.82 -3.89 -22.15
CA GLU A 292 -8.94 -5.11 -21.32
C GLU A 292 -7.61 -5.80 -21.01
N LYS A 293 -6.50 -5.32 -21.59
CA LYS A 293 -5.17 -5.90 -21.38
C LYS A 293 -4.18 -4.96 -20.71
N TYR A 294 -4.53 -3.68 -20.54
CA TYR A 294 -3.74 -2.75 -19.76
C TYR A 294 -3.99 -2.95 -18.27
N LEU A 295 -2.95 -2.82 -17.44
CA LEU A 295 -3.13 -2.79 -15.99
C LEU A 295 -4.01 -1.60 -15.64
N GLN A 296 -5.02 -1.85 -14.83
CA GLN A 296 -5.94 -0.83 -14.35
C GLN A 296 -5.90 -0.75 -12.82
N LYS A 297 -6.37 0.38 -12.31
CA LYS A 297 -6.49 0.70 -10.89
C LYS A 297 -7.87 1.28 -10.59
N ALA A 298 -8.41 0.98 -9.43
CA ALA A 298 -9.65 1.56 -8.93
C ALA A 298 -9.56 1.79 -7.42
N SER A 299 -10.18 2.87 -6.95
CA SER A 299 -10.39 3.11 -5.52
C SER A 299 -11.77 2.60 -5.13
N ILE A 300 -11.86 1.72 -4.12
CA ILE A 300 -13.10 1.13 -3.63
C ILE A 300 -13.18 1.25 -2.10
N ASN A 301 -14.37 1.13 -1.54
CA ASN A 301 -14.57 1.19 -0.09
C ASN A 301 -14.46 -0.19 0.55
N LEU A 302 -13.89 -0.24 1.76
CA LEU A 302 -14.02 -1.40 2.63
C LEU A 302 -15.46 -1.54 3.12
N ILE A 303 -15.92 -2.78 3.24
CA ILE A 303 -17.27 -3.11 3.69
C ILE A 303 -17.15 -4.08 4.86
N GLU A 304 -17.82 -3.75 5.96
CA GLU A 304 -17.87 -4.64 7.12
C GLU A 304 -18.45 -6.01 6.76
N ASN A 305 -17.82 -7.07 7.26
CA ASN A 305 -18.21 -8.46 6.95
C ASN A 305 -19.69 -8.75 7.27
N ASN A 306 -20.22 -8.19 8.36
CA ASN A 306 -21.62 -8.35 8.74
C ASN A 306 -22.57 -7.78 7.69
N TYR A 307 -22.26 -6.60 7.15
CA TYR A 307 -23.06 -5.99 6.09
C TYR A 307 -22.85 -6.71 4.76
N CYS A 308 -21.60 -7.07 4.43
CA CYS A 308 -21.28 -7.81 3.22
C CYS A 308 -21.97 -9.18 3.14
N ASN A 309 -22.13 -9.87 4.28
CA ASN A 309 -22.86 -11.13 4.38
C ASN A 309 -24.30 -11.05 3.85
N SER A 310 -24.93 -9.87 3.88
CA SER A 310 -26.29 -9.68 3.33
C SER A 310 -26.35 -9.78 1.79
N PHE A 311 -25.23 -9.52 1.10
CA PHE A 311 -25.14 -9.56 -0.37
C PHE A 311 -24.73 -10.93 -0.92
N ILE A 312 -24.14 -11.78 -0.07
CA ILE A 312 -23.67 -13.12 -0.44
C ILE A 312 -24.86 -14.08 -0.36
N THR A 313 -25.54 -14.27 -1.49
CA THR A 313 -26.81 -15.00 -1.66
C THR A 313 -26.80 -16.50 -1.23
N SER A 314 -25.67 -17.03 -0.79
CA SER A 314 -25.54 -18.40 -0.28
C SER A 314 -25.79 -18.42 1.24
N LYS A 315 -27.06 -18.62 1.65
CA LYS A 315 -27.47 -18.81 3.07
C LYS A 315 -26.77 -19.98 3.81
N ARG A 316 -25.86 -20.71 3.16
CA ARG A 316 -25.12 -21.86 3.72
C ARG A 316 -23.64 -21.58 3.97
N MET A 317 -23.11 -20.43 3.55
CA MET A 317 -21.69 -20.07 3.71
C MET A 317 -21.57 -18.56 3.91
N GLY A 318 -21.39 -18.13 5.16
CA GLY A 318 -21.06 -16.74 5.49
C GLY A 318 -19.56 -16.47 5.39
N LEU A 319 -19.19 -15.20 5.41
CA LEU A 319 -17.80 -14.77 5.58
C LEU A 319 -17.30 -15.12 6.98
N ASN A 320 -16.04 -15.53 7.07
CA ASN A 320 -15.32 -15.67 8.34
C ASN A 320 -14.32 -14.51 8.50
N ASP A 321 -13.62 -14.48 9.64
CA ASP A 321 -12.68 -13.38 9.97
C ASP A 321 -11.45 -13.36 9.05
N SER A 322 -11.12 -14.49 8.43
CA SER A 322 -10.04 -14.62 7.43
C SER A 322 -10.40 -14.07 6.05
N GLN A 323 -11.62 -13.54 5.90
CA GLN A 323 -12.10 -12.89 4.69
C GLN A 323 -12.44 -11.42 4.98
N MET A 324 -12.42 -10.62 3.93
CA MET A 324 -12.84 -9.22 3.95
C MET A 324 -13.60 -8.88 2.68
N CYS A 325 -14.30 -7.76 2.71
CA CYS A 325 -15.18 -7.35 1.64
C CYS A 325 -14.90 -5.91 1.24
N ALA A 326 -14.91 -5.64 -0.07
CA ALA A 326 -14.72 -4.29 -0.58
C ALA A 326 -15.51 -4.11 -1.89
N GLY A 327 -15.94 -2.87 -2.14
CA GLY A 327 -16.68 -2.52 -3.34
C GLY A 327 -17.46 -1.21 -3.20
N GLU A 328 -18.11 -0.82 -4.29
CA GLU A 328 -18.97 0.36 -4.35
C GLU A 328 -20.43 -0.09 -4.45
N LEU A 329 -21.20 0.08 -3.36
CA LEU A 329 -22.58 -0.40 -3.30
C LEU A 329 -23.61 0.60 -3.88
N ASN A 330 -23.23 1.88 -4.03
CA ASN A 330 -24.16 2.99 -4.27
C ASN A 330 -23.90 3.76 -5.58
N GLN A 331 -23.01 3.29 -6.45
CA GLN A 331 -22.60 4.04 -7.65
C GLN A 331 -23.03 3.32 -8.94
N GLU A 332 -23.44 4.09 -9.94
CA GLU A 332 -23.77 3.60 -11.30
C GLU A 332 -22.54 3.08 -12.07
N TRP A 333 -21.34 3.19 -11.49
CA TRP A 333 -20.08 2.74 -12.08
C TRP A 333 -19.76 1.31 -11.67
N ASP A 334 -19.97 0.40 -12.61
CA ASP A 334 -19.68 -1.02 -12.48
C ASP A 334 -18.22 -1.30 -12.87
N SER A 335 -17.26 -0.77 -12.10
CA SER A 335 -15.86 -1.20 -12.20
C SER A 335 -15.72 -2.45 -11.35
N CYS A 336 -15.68 -3.58 -12.01
CA CYS A 336 -15.79 -4.84 -11.33
C CYS A 336 -14.54 -5.68 -11.62
N LEU A 337 -13.92 -6.14 -10.53
CA LEU A 337 -12.62 -6.79 -10.52
C LEU A 337 -12.83 -8.28 -10.76
N ASN A 338 -12.58 -8.73 -11.98
CA ASN A 338 -12.74 -10.14 -12.35
C ASN A 338 -11.42 -10.92 -12.33
N GLU A 339 -10.36 -10.35 -11.77
CA GLU A 339 -9.05 -11.00 -11.70
C GLU A 339 -8.81 -11.61 -10.32
N SER A 340 -8.83 -12.94 -10.28
CA SER A 340 -8.50 -13.71 -9.08
C SER A 340 -7.02 -13.58 -8.74
N GLY A 341 -6.69 -13.47 -7.45
CA GLY A 341 -5.31 -13.35 -6.98
C GLY A 341 -4.75 -11.93 -6.95
N SER A 342 -5.42 -10.96 -7.56
CA SER A 342 -4.99 -9.56 -7.54
C SER A 342 -5.08 -8.93 -6.14
N PRO A 343 -4.24 -7.93 -5.82
CA PRO A 343 -4.21 -7.34 -4.49
C PRO A 343 -5.34 -6.33 -4.26
N LEU A 344 -5.80 -6.31 -3.00
CA LEU A 344 -6.43 -5.17 -2.35
C LEU A 344 -5.40 -4.52 -1.44
N GLN A 345 -5.16 -3.22 -1.61
CA GLN A 345 -3.96 -2.58 -1.09
C GLN A 345 -4.14 -1.11 -0.75
N VAL A 346 -3.20 -0.56 0.02
CA VAL A 346 -3.10 0.86 0.33
C VAL A 346 -1.67 1.33 0.15
N ALA A 347 -1.49 2.58 -0.27
CA ALA A 347 -0.18 3.22 -0.22
C ALA A 347 0.20 3.53 1.24
N SER A 348 1.49 3.42 1.57
CA SER A 348 2.00 3.84 2.87
C SER A 348 1.79 5.34 3.06
N LYS A 349 1.40 5.74 4.27
CA LYS A 349 1.26 7.16 4.63
C LYS A 349 2.62 7.87 4.70
N GLU A 350 3.69 7.11 4.94
CA GLU A 350 5.06 7.62 5.09
C GLU A 350 5.84 7.64 3.78
N ASN A 351 5.48 6.76 2.83
CA ASN A 351 6.16 6.61 1.55
C ASN A 351 5.18 6.12 0.49
N LEU A 352 4.77 7.02 -0.40
CA LEU A 352 3.71 6.70 -1.36
C LEU A 352 4.16 5.66 -2.42
N CYS A 353 5.44 5.29 -2.47
CA CYS A 353 5.97 4.23 -3.33
C CYS A 353 5.86 2.82 -2.74
N ILE A 354 5.44 2.70 -1.49
CA ILE A 354 5.27 1.42 -0.81
C ILE A 354 3.80 1.12 -0.72
N PHE A 355 3.42 -0.08 -1.16
CA PHE A 355 2.07 -0.58 -1.01
C PHE A 355 2.01 -1.69 0.02
N TYR A 356 0.96 -1.66 0.84
CA TYR A 356 0.63 -2.74 1.76
C TYR A 356 -0.55 -3.54 1.20
N VAL A 357 -0.36 -4.84 1.02
CA VAL A 357 -1.42 -5.77 0.60
C VAL A 357 -2.26 -6.13 1.83
N LEU A 358 -3.51 -5.67 1.84
CA LEU A 358 -4.51 -5.94 2.86
C LEU A 358 -5.22 -7.27 2.61
N GLY A 359 -5.51 -7.55 1.33
CA GLY A 359 -6.28 -8.70 0.90
C GLY A 359 -5.95 -9.15 -0.51
N ILE A 360 -6.44 -10.32 -0.87
CA ILE A 360 -6.21 -10.96 -2.18
C ILE A 360 -7.55 -11.37 -2.76
N THR A 361 -7.84 -11.01 -4.01
CA THR A 361 -9.15 -11.26 -4.63
C THR A 361 -9.43 -12.75 -4.73
N SER A 362 -10.46 -13.21 -4.02
CA SER A 362 -10.89 -14.61 -4.03
C SER A 362 -12.14 -14.81 -4.90
N PHE A 363 -13.26 -14.18 -4.59
CA PHE A 363 -14.47 -14.32 -5.41
C PHE A 363 -15.37 -13.09 -5.33
N GLY A 364 -16.23 -12.94 -6.34
CA GLY A 364 -17.22 -11.87 -6.43
C GLY A 364 -18.24 -12.23 -7.51
N LYS A 365 -19.35 -11.49 -7.57
CA LYS A 365 -20.28 -11.69 -8.70
C LYS A 365 -19.73 -11.03 -9.96
N PRO A 366 -19.97 -11.62 -11.14
CA PRO A 366 -19.62 -10.98 -12.41
C PRO A 366 -20.30 -9.63 -12.54
N CYS A 367 -19.68 -8.74 -13.32
CA CYS A 367 -19.97 -7.29 -13.54
C CYS A 367 -21.32 -7.00 -14.21
N ALA A 368 -22.27 -7.92 -14.09
CA ALA A 368 -23.60 -7.89 -14.67
C ALA A 368 -24.70 -7.57 -13.64
N THR A 369 -24.41 -7.62 -12.33
CA THR A 369 -25.39 -7.38 -11.27
C THR A 369 -25.00 -6.19 -10.42
N TYR A 370 -25.81 -5.12 -10.49
CA TYR A 370 -25.73 -3.98 -9.56
C TYR A 370 -25.56 -4.48 -8.12
N THR A 371 -24.70 -3.84 -7.32
CA THR A 371 -24.63 -3.97 -5.85
C THR A 371 -23.93 -5.20 -5.23
N SER A 372 -23.06 -5.93 -5.94
CA SER A 372 -22.36 -7.07 -5.32
C SER A 372 -20.88 -6.78 -5.04
N PRO A 373 -20.47 -6.72 -3.76
CA PRO A 373 -19.08 -6.48 -3.42
C PRO A 373 -18.21 -7.72 -3.70
N ALA A 374 -16.90 -7.50 -3.83
CA ALA A 374 -15.92 -8.57 -3.97
C ALA A 374 -15.41 -9.02 -2.59
N VAL A 375 -15.12 -10.30 -2.49
CA VAL A 375 -14.59 -10.96 -1.29
C VAL A 375 -13.11 -11.27 -1.51
N PHE A 376 -12.32 -10.89 -0.52
CA PHE A 376 -10.88 -11.03 -0.51
C PHE A 376 -10.44 -11.90 0.65
N THR A 377 -9.39 -12.69 0.46
CA THR A 377 -8.70 -13.36 1.56
C THR A 377 -7.88 -12.32 2.34
N ARG A 378 -8.07 -12.23 3.66
CA ARG A 378 -7.40 -11.26 4.54
C ARG A 378 -5.95 -11.67 4.79
N VAL A 379 -4.98 -10.87 4.34
CA VAL A 379 -3.55 -11.22 4.45
C VAL A 379 -3.10 -11.37 5.90
N SER A 380 -3.54 -10.47 6.79
CA SER A 380 -3.13 -10.48 8.20
C SER A 380 -3.51 -11.76 8.95
N SER A 381 -4.48 -12.55 8.44
CA SER A 381 -4.87 -13.84 9.01
C SER A 381 -3.91 -15.00 8.69
N TYR A 382 -2.99 -14.82 7.73
CA TYR A 382 -2.12 -15.89 7.24
C TYR A 382 -0.62 -15.57 7.36
N LEU A 383 -0.25 -14.53 8.12
CA LEU A 383 1.14 -14.09 8.22
C LEU A 383 2.08 -15.20 8.69
N ASP A 384 1.70 -15.99 9.69
CA ASP A 384 2.54 -17.09 10.19
C ASP A 384 2.81 -18.15 9.11
N TRP A 385 1.78 -18.48 8.32
CA TRP A 385 1.92 -19.42 7.21
C TRP A 385 2.78 -18.85 6.08
N ILE A 386 2.61 -17.55 5.77
CA ILE A 386 3.41 -16.87 4.75
C ILE A 386 4.88 -16.81 5.18
N GLU A 387 5.14 -16.33 6.39
CA GLU A 387 6.50 -16.17 6.91
C GLU A 387 7.22 -17.50 7.06
N GLY A 388 6.49 -18.53 7.51
CA GLY A 388 6.96 -19.90 7.62
C GLY A 388 7.22 -20.61 6.29
N ILE A 389 7.05 -19.95 5.14
CA ILE A 389 7.42 -20.47 3.81
C ILE A 389 8.42 -19.53 3.14
N VAL A 390 8.10 -18.24 3.08
CA VAL A 390 8.83 -17.25 2.29
C VAL A 390 10.22 -16.94 2.86
N TRP A 391 10.34 -16.88 4.19
CA TRP A 391 11.57 -16.47 4.87
C TRP A 391 12.07 -17.51 5.86
N LEU A 392 11.82 -18.80 5.59
CA LEU A 392 12.33 -19.91 6.39
C LEU A 392 13.85 -19.80 6.63
N GLY A 393 14.24 -19.81 7.91
CA GLY A 393 15.64 -19.79 8.33
C GLY A 393 16.35 -18.43 8.24
N LYS A 394 15.61 -17.33 8.05
CA LYS A 394 16.15 -15.95 8.05
C LYS A 394 15.79 -15.17 9.31
#